data_AF-A0A0F8X1K2-F1
#
_entry.id   AF-A0A0F8X1K2-F1
#
_cell.length_a   1.000
_cell.length_b   1.000
_cell.length_c   1.000
_cell.angle_alpha   90.00
_cell.angle_beta   90.00
_cell.angle_gamma   90.00
#
_symmetry.space_group_name_H-M   'P 1'
#
loop_
_entity.id
_entity.type
_entity.pdbx_description
1 polymer ?
#
loop_
_entity_poly.entity_id
_entity_poly.type
_entity_poly.pdbx_seq_one_letter_code
_entity_poly.pdbx_strand_id
1 'polypeptide(L)'
;MEVEDKRGMPWQGKSGRLLKKVYRRLGVDLFEDCLNINAVNCRPTSDQTPKNYEIDCCRKSINQIIDDCQPKVIVLLGGSALYALLGRRWKRDLGGILKWRGFTIPDRDFKAWICPTFHPSYVERLEGKEAEVVWTQDLEQAIKKVNTPLPLFKKPRITVLETLEALKDIKGSLVAFDYETTGIKPHAPGHRIVCAAVAVNENECFVFMMPKNKKALQPFIDFLANPMIGKMAHNMKFEETWSV
;
A
#
# COMPACT_ATOMS: atom_id res chain seq x y z
N MET A 1 29.81 -6.78 -0.96
CA MET A 1 30.35 -5.42 -0.87
C MET A 1 31.86 -5.35 -1.11
N GLU A 2 32.76 -6.00 -0.36
CA GLU A 2 34.21 -5.95 -0.68
C GLU A 2 34.59 -6.41 -2.10
N VAL A 3 33.96 -7.47 -2.60
CA VAL A 3 34.20 -8.00 -3.96
C VAL A 3 33.55 -7.12 -5.04
N GLU A 4 32.52 -6.36 -4.68
CA GLU A 4 31.75 -5.50 -5.60
C GLU A 4 32.50 -4.18 -5.84
N ASP A 5 33.03 -3.58 -4.77
CA ASP A 5 33.82 -2.36 -4.81
C ASP A 5 35.11 -2.54 -5.64
N LYS A 6 35.78 -3.69 -5.49
CA LYS A 6 36.97 -4.05 -6.29
C LYS A 6 36.67 -4.28 -7.77
N ARG A 7 35.42 -4.58 -8.14
CA ARG A 7 35.02 -4.91 -9.52
C ARG A 7 34.14 -3.85 -10.17
N GLY A 8 33.74 -2.81 -9.44
CA GLY A 8 32.83 -1.77 -9.92
C GLY A 8 31.42 -2.26 -10.30
N MET A 9 31.04 -3.49 -9.90
CA MET A 9 29.75 -4.09 -10.24
C MET A 9 29.03 -4.58 -8.98
N PRO A 10 27.71 -4.31 -8.83
CA PRO A 10 26.94 -4.84 -7.71
C PRO A 10 26.74 -6.36 -7.82
N TRP A 11 26.34 -7.01 -6.71
CA TRP A 11 25.94 -8.42 -6.63
C TRP A 11 27.01 -9.46 -7.03
N GLN A 12 28.28 -9.20 -6.70
CA GLN A 12 29.41 -10.10 -6.97
C GLN A 12 29.68 -11.10 -5.82
N GLY A 13 29.08 -10.87 -4.64
CA GLY A 13 29.19 -11.76 -3.48
C GLY A 13 28.28 -13.00 -3.55
N LYS A 14 28.32 -13.82 -2.50
CA LYS A 14 27.47 -15.02 -2.36
C LYS A 14 25.97 -14.70 -2.48
N SER A 15 25.51 -13.70 -1.73
CA SER A 15 24.11 -13.25 -1.77
C SER A 15 23.69 -12.75 -3.16
N GLY A 16 24.61 -12.12 -3.90
CA GLY A 16 24.39 -11.69 -5.27
C GLY A 16 24.27 -12.86 -6.27
N ARG A 17 25.04 -13.94 -6.06
CA ARG A 17 24.87 -15.18 -6.85
C ARG A 17 23.51 -15.83 -6.63
N LEU A 18 23.03 -15.85 -5.39
CA LEU A 18 21.69 -16.33 -5.06
C LEU A 18 20.62 -15.50 -5.77
N LEU A 19 20.71 -14.17 -5.67
CA LEU A 19 19.80 -13.24 -6.36
C LEU A 19 19.76 -13.48 -7.88
N LYS A 20 20.92 -13.54 -8.52
CA LYS A 20 21.04 -13.82 -9.97
C LYS A 20 20.42 -15.17 -10.35
N LYS A 21 20.64 -16.21 -9.54
CA LYS A 21 20.07 -17.54 -9.79
C LYS A 21 18.54 -17.51 -9.74
N VAL A 22 17.97 -16.84 -8.74
CA VAL A 22 16.51 -16.75 -8.57
C VAL A 22 15.88 -15.90 -9.66
N TYR A 23 16.44 -14.73 -9.98
CA TYR A 23 15.95 -13.86 -11.05
C TYR A 23 15.97 -14.58 -12.41
N ARG A 24 17.07 -15.26 -12.74
CA ARG A 24 17.16 -16.06 -13.97
C ARG A 24 16.10 -17.16 -14.04
N ARG A 25 15.82 -17.84 -12.93
CA ARG A 25 14.73 -18.84 -12.86
C ARG A 25 13.35 -18.21 -13.11
N LEU A 26 13.17 -16.96 -12.71
CA LEU A 26 11.95 -16.18 -12.92
C LEU A 26 11.93 -15.46 -14.29
N GLY A 27 12.91 -15.72 -15.16
CA GLY A 27 12.97 -15.17 -16.51
C GLY A 27 13.43 -13.71 -16.60
N VAL A 28 14.13 -13.21 -15.58
CA VAL A 28 14.66 -11.84 -15.54
C VAL A 28 16.19 -11.90 -15.44
N ASP A 29 16.89 -11.17 -16.30
CA ASP A 29 18.32 -10.93 -16.15
C ASP A 29 18.55 -9.71 -15.24
N LEU A 30 19.31 -9.91 -14.17
CA LEU A 30 19.53 -8.89 -13.15
C LEU A 30 20.28 -7.66 -13.68
N PHE A 31 21.06 -7.75 -14.75
CA PHE A 31 21.85 -6.64 -15.27
C PHE A 31 21.32 -6.06 -16.58
N GLU A 32 20.63 -6.87 -17.40
CA GLU A 32 20.03 -6.38 -18.65
C GLU A 32 18.62 -5.80 -18.42
N ASP A 33 17.80 -6.44 -17.58
CA ASP A 33 16.39 -6.04 -17.39
C ASP A 33 16.19 -5.11 -16.19
N CYS A 34 17.19 -4.96 -15.33
CA CYS A 34 17.06 -4.28 -14.04
C CYS A 34 18.15 -3.24 -13.82
N LEU A 35 17.75 -2.09 -13.25
CA LEU A 35 18.67 -1.13 -12.68
C LEU A 35 18.91 -1.44 -11.19
N ASN A 36 20.16 -1.64 -10.81
CA ASN A 36 20.54 -2.00 -9.44
C ASN A 36 21.13 -0.79 -8.71
N ILE A 37 20.45 -0.32 -7.68
CA ILE A 37 20.91 0.78 -6.82
C ILE A 37 20.86 0.38 -5.34
N ASN A 38 21.70 1.04 -4.53
CA ASN A 38 21.74 0.84 -3.09
C ASN A 38 21.08 2.01 -2.36
N ALA A 39 20.66 1.76 -1.12
CA ALA A 39 20.11 2.80 -0.24
C ALA A 39 21.13 3.90 0.11
N VAL A 40 22.43 3.60 0.00
CA VAL A 40 23.53 4.53 0.18
C VAL A 40 24.55 4.28 -0.93
N ASN A 41 25.01 5.35 -1.58
CA ASN A 41 25.98 5.28 -2.69
C ASN A 41 27.43 5.23 -2.20
N CYS A 42 27.69 5.72 -0.99
CA CYS A 42 29.01 5.70 -0.38
C CYS A 42 29.24 4.38 0.36
N ARG A 43 30.45 3.82 0.26
CA ARG A 43 30.85 2.68 1.08
C ARG A 43 30.98 3.13 2.54
N PRO A 44 30.25 2.54 3.50
CA PRO A 44 30.48 2.80 4.91
C PRO A 44 31.85 2.23 5.31
N THR A 45 32.56 2.89 6.23
CA THR A 45 33.90 2.48 6.70
C THR A 45 33.92 1.14 7.45
N SER A 46 32.76 0.58 7.75
CA SER A 46 32.56 -0.74 8.35
C SER A 46 31.37 -1.44 7.70
N ASP A 47 31.30 -2.77 7.73
CA ASP A 47 30.15 -3.56 7.21
C ASP A 47 28.85 -3.39 8.06
N GLN A 48 28.70 -2.25 8.73
CA GLN A 48 27.53 -1.90 9.50
C GLN A 48 26.38 -1.50 8.59
N THR A 49 25.16 -1.80 9.04
CA THR A 49 23.94 -1.30 8.41
C THR A 49 23.96 0.23 8.38
N PRO A 50 23.73 0.89 7.24
CA PRO A 50 23.72 2.35 7.17
C PRO A 50 22.68 2.94 8.11
N LYS A 51 23.03 4.04 8.76
CA LYS A 51 22.13 4.78 9.63
C LYS A 51 21.09 5.54 8.80
N ASN A 52 19.93 5.79 9.41
CA ASN A 52 18.83 6.48 8.74
C ASN A 52 19.24 7.85 8.16
N TYR A 53 20.09 8.61 8.84
CA TYR A 53 20.57 9.90 8.32
C TYR A 53 21.46 9.74 7.08
N GLU A 54 22.24 8.66 6.97
CA GLU A 54 23.10 8.40 5.80
C GLU A 54 22.25 8.06 4.59
N ILE A 55 21.20 7.26 4.81
CA ILE A 55 20.18 6.96 3.79
C ILE A 55 19.44 8.24 3.38
N ASP A 56 19.08 9.10 4.33
CA ASP A 56 18.41 10.37 4.05
C ASP A 56 19.26 11.28 3.15
N CYS A 57 20.57 11.35 3.38
CA CYS A 57 21.49 12.12 2.53
C CYS A 57 21.49 11.63 1.07
N CYS A 58 21.34 10.31 0.86
CA CYS A 58 21.33 9.72 -0.48
C CYS A 58 19.96 9.73 -1.17
N ARG A 59 18.88 10.03 -0.44
CA ARG A 59 17.50 9.91 -0.97
C ARG A 59 17.26 10.75 -2.22
N LYS A 60 17.79 11.97 -2.28
CA LYS A 60 17.62 12.84 -3.45
C LYS A 60 18.11 12.17 -4.73
N SER A 61 19.28 11.55 -4.67
CA SER A 61 19.87 10.84 -5.81
C SER A 61 19.05 9.60 -6.19
N ILE A 62 18.55 8.86 -5.20
CA ILE A 62 17.67 7.70 -5.46
C ILE A 62 16.39 8.13 -6.17
N ASN A 63 15.73 9.18 -5.69
CA ASN A 63 14.51 9.69 -6.32
C ASN A 63 14.79 10.15 -7.75
N GLN A 64 15.88 10.88 -7.99
CA GLN A 64 16.26 11.31 -9.34
C GLN A 64 16.45 10.13 -10.28
N ILE A 65 17.13 9.07 -9.84
CA ILE A 65 17.31 7.85 -10.66
C ILE A 65 15.96 7.19 -10.98
N ILE A 66 15.05 7.12 -10.01
CA ILE A 66 13.71 6.58 -10.22
C ILE A 66 12.94 7.45 -11.22
N ASP A 67 13.02 8.77 -11.07
CA ASP A 67 12.35 9.74 -11.94
C ASP A 67 12.89 9.66 -13.38
N ASP A 68 14.19 9.47 -13.56
CA ASP A 68 14.81 9.35 -14.88
C ASP A 68 14.50 7.99 -15.54
N CYS A 69 14.48 6.91 -14.75
CA CYS A 69 14.28 5.55 -15.26
C CYS A 69 12.80 5.20 -15.47
N GLN A 70 11.88 5.85 -14.75
CA GLN A 70 10.44 5.55 -14.74
C GLN A 70 10.14 4.03 -14.67
N PRO A 71 10.63 3.31 -13.63
CA PRO A 71 10.48 1.87 -13.56
C PRO A 71 9.02 1.47 -13.34
N LYS A 72 8.60 0.32 -13.89
CA LYS A 72 7.26 -0.23 -13.64
C LYS A 72 7.13 -0.86 -12.23
N VAL A 73 8.23 -1.42 -11.73
CA VAL A 73 8.31 -2.10 -10.44
C VAL A 73 9.63 -1.72 -9.76
N ILE A 74 9.58 -1.44 -8.46
CA ILE A 74 10.74 -1.19 -7.61
C ILE A 74 10.76 -2.25 -6.51
N VAL A 75 11.77 -3.11 -6.54
CA VAL A 75 11.95 -4.18 -5.54
C VAL A 75 12.83 -3.67 -4.41
N LEU A 76 12.31 -3.67 -3.18
CA LEU A 76 13.05 -3.20 -1.99
C LEU A 76 13.61 -4.39 -1.22
N LEU A 77 14.91 -4.59 -1.32
CA LEU A 77 15.63 -5.70 -0.69
C LEU A 77 16.04 -5.32 0.75
N GLY A 78 15.22 -5.67 1.73
CA GLY A 78 15.50 -5.49 3.15
C GLY A 78 15.17 -4.10 3.72
N GLY A 79 15.55 -3.90 4.98
CA GLY A 79 15.14 -2.74 5.78
C GLY A 79 15.71 -1.40 5.29
N SER A 80 16.97 -1.36 4.84
CA SER A 80 17.58 -0.11 4.36
C SER A 80 16.90 0.41 3.09
N ALA A 81 16.59 -0.49 2.14
CA ALA A 81 15.84 -0.14 0.93
C ALA A 81 14.41 0.31 1.25
N LEU A 82 13.76 -0.38 2.20
CA LEU A 82 12.44 0.00 2.72
C LEU A 82 12.45 1.43 3.30
N TYR A 83 13.44 1.75 4.14
CA TYR A 83 13.58 3.08 4.74
C TYR A 83 13.91 4.16 3.72
N ALA A 84 14.74 3.84 2.71
CA ALA A 84 15.12 4.78 1.67
C ALA A 84 13.90 5.37 0.96
N LEU A 85 12.94 4.53 0.57
CA LEU A 85 11.73 4.97 -0.15
C LEU A 85 10.59 5.38 0.79
N LEU A 86 10.31 4.60 1.84
CA LEU A 86 9.10 4.78 2.66
C LEU A 86 9.35 5.50 3.99
N GLY A 87 10.60 5.61 4.43
CA GLY A 87 10.95 6.09 5.78
C GLY A 87 10.52 7.52 6.10
N ARG A 88 10.44 8.41 5.10
CA ARG A 88 9.90 9.78 5.27
C ARG A 88 8.44 9.94 4.85
N ARG A 89 7.86 8.92 4.23
CA ARG A 89 6.48 8.93 3.74
C ARG A 89 5.52 8.35 4.79
N TRP A 90 6.04 7.51 5.67
CA TRP A 90 5.29 6.93 6.78
C TRP A 90 5.45 7.75 8.06
N LYS A 91 4.34 8.25 8.62
CA LYS A 91 4.35 9.09 9.84
C LYS A 91 4.60 8.32 11.12
N ARG A 92 4.36 7.00 11.12
CA ARG A 92 4.56 6.11 12.28
C ARG A 92 5.90 5.41 12.16
N ASP A 93 6.27 4.65 13.19
CA ASP A 93 7.38 3.72 13.07
C ASP A 93 7.11 2.73 11.91
N LEU A 94 8.06 2.64 10.99
CA LEU A 94 8.00 1.77 9.82
C LEU A 94 8.09 0.29 10.25
N GLY A 95 8.79 0.00 11.36
CA GLY A 95 9.09 -1.35 11.80
C GLY A 95 9.98 -2.14 10.83
N GLY A 96 10.13 -3.43 11.09
CA GLY A 96 10.98 -4.31 10.29
C GLY A 96 10.36 -4.81 8.99
N ILE A 97 11.21 -5.27 8.06
CA ILE A 97 10.81 -5.77 6.72
C ILE A 97 9.75 -6.88 6.75
N LEU A 98 9.66 -7.66 7.83
CA LEU A 98 8.66 -8.71 8.01
C LEU A 98 7.21 -8.19 7.90
N LYS A 99 6.95 -6.94 8.32
CA LYS A 99 5.62 -6.33 8.24
C LYS A 99 5.21 -5.98 6.80
N TRP A 100 6.18 -5.91 5.89
CA TRP A 100 6.01 -5.34 4.55
C TRP A 100 6.24 -6.35 3.43
N ARG A 101 7.01 -7.41 3.69
CA ARG A 101 7.40 -8.37 2.66
C ARG A 101 6.19 -9.02 2.00
N GLY A 102 6.22 -9.12 0.68
CA GLY A 102 5.13 -9.67 -0.13
C GLY A 102 4.02 -8.67 -0.47
N PHE A 103 4.06 -7.44 0.04
CA PHE A 103 3.15 -6.40 -0.44
C PHE A 103 3.51 -5.94 -1.85
N THR A 104 2.49 -5.61 -2.63
CA THR A 104 2.61 -4.95 -3.93
C THR A 104 1.86 -3.63 -3.84
N ILE A 105 2.59 -2.56 -3.56
CA ILE A 105 2.00 -1.26 -3.18
C ILE A 105 1.98 -0.38 -4.43
N PRO A 106 0.80 0.06 -4.92
CA PRO A 106 0.74 0.98 -6.04
C PRO A 106 1.14 2.39 -5.57
N ASP A 107 2.23 2.91 -6.11
CA ASP A 107 2.74 4.23 -5.74
C ASP A 107 2.42 5.29 -6.79
N ARG A 108 1.80 6.38 -6.36
CA ARG A 108 1.39 7.48 -7.25
C ARG A 108 2.52 8.43 -7.58
N ASP A 109 3.45 8.62 -6.65
CA ASP A 109 4.53 9.59 -6.81
C ASP A 109 5.57 9.06 -7.79
N PHE A 110 6.02 7.82 -7.58
CA PHE A 110 6.96 7.14 -8.47
C PHE A 110 6.31 6.50 -9.69
N LYS A 111 4.98 6.43 -9.74
CA LYS A 111 4.20 5.76 -10.80
C LYS A 111 4.70 4.32 -11.06
N ALA A 112 5.00 3.62 -9.96
CA ALA A 112 5.54 2.26 -9.97
C ALA A 112 4.88 1.39 -8.90
N TRP A 113 4.97 0.08 -9.05
CA TRP A 113 4.69 -0.84 -7.95
C TRP A 113 5.89 -0.92 -7.01
N ILE A 114 5.68 -0.72 -5.72
CA ILE A 114 6.70 -0.88 -4.68
C ILE A 114 6.54 -2.26 -4.05
N CYS A 115 7.58 -3.07 -4.13
CA CYS A 115 7.56 -4.49 -3.73
C CYS A 115 8.66 -4.78 -2.72
N PRO A 116 8.39 -4.63 -1.41
CA PRO A 116 9.33 -5.00 -0.37
C PRO A 116 9.50 -6.51 -0.25
N THR A 117 10.74 -6.95 -0.03
CA THR A 117 11.05 -8.34 0.28
C THR A 117 12.34 -8.45 1.10
N PHE A 118 12.73 -9.66 1.48
CA PHE A 118 13.97 -9.89 2.20
C PHE A 118 15.20 -9.52 1.38
N HIS A 119 16.25 -9.10 2.08
CA HIS A 119 17.56 -8.98 1.47
C HIS A 119 18.14 -10.39 1.22
N PRO A 120 18.82 -10.67 0.09
CA PRO A 120 19.36 -12.00 -0.20
C PRO A 120 20.31 -12.54 0.87
N SER A 121 21.06 -11.66 1.56
CA SER A 121 21.94 -12.07 2.67
C SER A 121 21.20 -12.58 3.91
N TYR A 122 19.94 -12.17 4.12
CA TYR A 122 19.11 -12.74 5.18
C TYR A 122 18.72 -14.17 4.84
N VAL A 123 18.29 -14.40 3.59
CA VAL A 123 17.91 -15.74 3.09
C VAL A 123 19.11 -16.69 3.11
N GLU A 124 20.29 -16.21 2.69
CA GLU A 124 21.52 -17.00 2.70
C GLU A 124 21.94 -17.48 4.10
N ARG A 125 21.68 -16.68 5.14
CA ARG A 125 22.09 -16.99 6.51
C ARG A 125 21.18 -17.99 7.22
N LEU A 126 19.96 -18.17 6.74
CA LEU A 126 19.01 -19.09 7.36
C LEU A 126 19.26 -20.51 6.87
N GLU A 127 19.29 -21.45 7.80
CA GLU A 127 19.29 -22.87 7.48
C GLU A 127 17.88 -23.29 7.07
N GLY A 128 17.75 -23.98 5.92
CA GLY A 128 16.47 -24.42 5.38
C GLY A 128 16.09 -23.77 4.05
N LYS A 129 15.01 -24.27 3.44
CA LYS A 129 14.52 -23.78 2.13
C LYS A 129 13.31 -22.84 2.27
N GLU A 130 12.71 -22.77 3.44
CA GLU A 130 11.48 -22.04 3.73
C GLU A 130 11.65 -20.56 3.42
N ALA A 131 12.75 -19.96 3.87
CA ALA A 131 13.06 -18.56 3.60
C ALA A 131 13.27 -18.29 2.10
N GLU A 132 13.96 -19.20 1.38
CA GLU A 132 14.15 -19.08 -0.07
C GLU A 132 12.83 -19.23 -0.83
N VAL A 133 11.94 -20.12 -0.39
CA VAL A 133 10.62 -20.33 -0.99
C VAL A 133 9.76 -19.09 -0.83
N VAL A 134 9.61 -18.56 0.39
CA VAL A 134 8.83 -17.35 0.64
C VAL A 134 9.41 -16.15 -0.11
N TRP A 135 10.72 -16.01 -0.10
CA TRP A 135 11.41 -14.94 -0.83
C TRP A 135 11.22 -15.05 -2.35
N THR A 136 11.27 -16.27 -2.89
CA THR A 136 10.98 -16.51 -4.32
C THR A 136 9.55 -16.11 -4.66
N GLN A 137 8.57 -16.45 -3.80
CA GLN A 137 7.17 -16.09 -4.02
C GLN A 137 6.96 -14.58 -4.02
N ASP A 138 7.66 -13.84 -3.16
CA ASP A 138 7.63 -12.37 -3.17
C ASP A 138 8.16 -11.79 -4.47
N LEU A 139 9.32 -12.30 -4.92
CA LEU A 139 9.94 -11.84 -6.16
C LEU A 139 9.07 -12.18 -7.37
N GLU A 140 8.46 -13.36 -7.41
CA GLU A 140 7.53 -13.75 -8.46
C GLU A 140 6.31 -12.81 -8.50
N GLN A 141 5.74 -12.47 -7.34
CA GLN A 141 4.65 -11.50 -7.27
C GLN A 141 5.07 -10.11 -7.74
N ALA A 142 6.28 -9.65 -7.38
CA ALA A 142 6.82 -8.38 -7.85
C ALA A 142 7.00 -8.37 -9.37
N ILE A 143 7.58 -9.41 -9.95
CA ILE A 143 7.81 -9.52 -11.40
C ILE A 143 6.49 -9.55 -12.17
N LYS A 144 5.46 -10.24 -11.67
CA LYS A 144 4.10 -10.22 -12.26
C LYS A 144 3.53 -8.80 -12.37
N LYS A 145 3.93 -7.87 -11.49
CA LYS A 145 3.48 -6.47 -11.53
C LYS A 145 4.06 -5.66 -12.68
N VAL A 146 5.13 -6.11 -13.34
CA VAL A 146 5.68 -5.45 -14.54
C VAL A 146 4.62 -5.30 -15.64
N ASN A 147 3.71 -6.27 -15.75
CA ASN A 147 2.61 -6.27 -16.73
C ASN A 147 1.25 -5.90 -16.12
N THR A 148 1.22 -5.52 -14.85
CA THR A 148 -0.02 -5.11 -14.17
C THR A 148 -0.11 -3.58 -14.17
N PRO A 149 -1.10 -2.96 -14.83
CA PRO A 149 -1.26 -1.52 -14.77
C PRO A 149 -1.51 -1.07 -13.33
N LEU A 150 -1.00 0.11 -12.99
CA LEU A 150 -1.33 0.72 -11.71
C LEU A 150 -2.84 1.00 -11.65
N PRO A 151 -3.47 0.85 -10.48
CA PRO A 151 -4.86 1.21 -10.32
C PRO A 151 -5.03 2.70 -10.64
N LEU A 152 -5.91 2.99 -11.59
CA LEU A 152 -6.28 4.36 -11.92
C LEU A 152 -7.09 4.92 -10.75
N PHE A 153 -6.47 5.77 -9.95
CA PHE A 153 -7.25 6.54 -8.98
C PHE A 153 -7.99 7.65 -9.70
N LYS A 154 -9.30 7.45 -9.87
CA LYS A 154 -10.20 8.52 -10.26
C LYS A 154 -10.74 9.16 -9.00
N LYS A 155 -10.72 10.50 -8.94
CA LYS A 155 -11.42 11.21 -7.87
C LYS A 155 -12.91 10.87 -8.01
N PRO A 156 -13.54 10.29 -6.97
CA PRO A 156 -14.94 9.91 -7.08
C PRO A 156 -15.82 11.16 -7.25
N ARG A 157 -16.93 11.01 -7.96
CA ARG A 157 -18.00 12.00 -7.98
C ARG A 157 -18.69 11.96 -6.61
N ILE A 158 -18.59 13.06 -5.89
CA ILE A 158 -19.27 13.25 -4.61
C ILE A 158 -20.48 14.14 -4.87
N THR A 159 -21.67 13.59 -4.67
CA THR A 159 -22.93 14.30 -4.81
C THR A 159 -23.46 14.63 -3.43
N VAL A 160 -23.57 15.92 -3.11
CA VAL A 160 -24.21 16.37 -1.87
C VAL A 160 -25.72 16.32 -2.08
N LEU A 161 -26.42 15.50 -1.29
CA LEU A 161 -27.87 15.38 -1.37
C LEU A 161 -28.54 16.35 -0.40
N GLU A 162 -29.40 17.22 -0.94
CA GLU A 162 -30.31 18.04 -0.14
C GLU A 162 -31.52 17.24 0.34
N THR A 163 -31.92 16.22 -0.42
CA THR A 163 -33.01 15.29 -0.09
C THR A 163 -32.55 13.85 -0.29
N LEU A 164 -33.05 12.92 0.52
CA LEU A 164 -32.58 11.53 0.53
C LEU A 164 -33.28 10.62 -0.49
N GLU A 165 -34.13 11.18 -1.35
CA GLU A 165 -34.92 10.41 -2.33
C GLU A 165 -34.04 9.63 -3.32
N ALA A 166 -32.89 10.19 -3.71
CA ALA A 166 -31.93 9.53 -4.60
C ALA A 166 -31.39 8.19 -4.04
N LEU A 167 -31.48 7.96 -2.72
CA LEU A 167 -31.04 6.70 -2.12
C LEU A 167 -31.96 5.52 -2.50
N LYS A 168 -33.22 5.79 -2.87
CA LYS A 168 -34.18 4.76 -3.31
C LYS A 168 -33.79 4.16 -4.66
N ASP A 169 -33.09 4.93 -5.49
CA ASP A 169 -32.64 4.51 -6.81
C ASP A 169 -31.33 3.71 -6.78
N ILE A 170 -30.70 3.58 -5.61
CA ILE A 170 -29.47 2.80 -5.46
C ILE A 170 -29.78 1.33 -5.72
N LYS A 171 -29.17 0.80 -6.78
CA LYS A 171 -29.22 -0.61 -7.17
C LYS A 171 -27.80 -1.16 -7.09
N GLY A 172 -27.61 -2.30 -6.45
CA GLY A 172 -26.30 -2.93 -6.34
C GLY A 172 -26.25 -4.00 -5.26
N SER A 173 -25.23 -4.86 -5.33
CA SER A 173 -25.04 -5.97 -4.40
C SER A 173 -24.22 -5.59 -3.16
N LEU A 174 -23.36 -4.57 -3.23
CA LEU A 174 -22.54 -4.13 -2.10
C LEU A 174 -22.26 -2.63 -2.17
N VAL A 175 -22.57 -1.92 -1.09
CA VAL A 175 -22.34 -0.46 -0.94
C VAL A 175 -21.57 -0.20 0.34
N ALA A 176 -20.66 0.78 0.29
CA ALA A 176 -20.00 1.26 1.50
C ALA A 176 -20.77 2.43 2.10
N PHE A 177 -20.88 2.48 3.41
CA PHE A 177 -21.41 3.66 4.11
C PHE A 177 -20.56 3.99 5.33
N ASP A 178 -20.62 5.25 5.72
CA ASP A 178 -19.86 5.80 6.84
C ASP A 178 -20.64 6.90 7.55
N TYR A 179 -20.39 7.06 8.84
CA TYR A 179 -21.06 8.05 9.70
C TYR A 179 -20.06 8.99 10.33
N GLU A 180 -20.36 10.28 10.24
CA GLU A 180 -19.74 11.27 11.11
C GLU A 180 -20.69 11.56 12.26
N THR A 181 -20.19 11.35 13.47
CA THR A 181 -20.98 11.44 14.70
C THR A 181 -20.36 12.46 15.65
N THR A 182 -21.16 13.00 16.56
CA THR A 182 -20.65 13.91 17.60
C THR A 182 -19.89 13.21 18.72
N GLY A 183 -19.71 11.89 18.64
CA GLY A 183 -19.05 11.09 19.67
C GLY A 183 -19.09 9.59 19.38
N ILE A 184 -18.48 8.79 20.26
CA ILE A 184 -18.24 7.36 19.99
C ILE A 184 -19.47 6.49 20.30
N LYS A 185 -20.25 6.86 21.33
CA LYS A 185 -21.31 6.02 21.90
C LYS A 185 -22.70 6.56 21.54
N PRO A 186 -23.52 5.83 20.75
CA PRO A 186 -24.85 6.33 20.36
C PRO A 186 -25.81 6.52 21.54
N HIS A 187 -25.66 5.72 22.60
CA HIS A 187 -26.50 5.78 23.79
C HIS A 187 -26.13 6.91 24.77
N ALA A 188 -25.00 7.60 24.58
CA ALA A 188 -24.62 8.68 25.47
C ALA A 188 -25.45 9.95 25.17
N PRO A 189 -25.90 10.70 26.21
CA PRO A 189 -26.72 11.88 26.01
C PRO A 189 -26.07 12.91 25.08
N GLY A 190 -26.86 13.47 24.17
CA GLY A 190 -26.41 14.53 23.25
C GLY A 190 -25.61 14.05 22.05
N HIS A 191 -25.34 12.74 21.93
CA HIS A 191 -24.70 12.18 20.76
C HIS A 191 -25.69 11.90 19.63
N ARG A 192 -25.28 12.22 18.40
CA ARG A 192 -26.08 12.02 17.18
C ARG A 192 -25.19 11.79 15.97
N ILE A 193 -25.78 11.22 14.92
CA ILE A 193 -25.21 11.25 13.59
C ILE A 193 -25.37 12.67 13.02
N VAL A 194 -24.28 13.21 12.47
CA VAL A 194 -24.22 14.55 11.89
C VAL A 194 -24.45 14.47 10.39
N CYS A 195 -23.70 13.60 9.71
CA CYS A 195 -23.85 13.30 8.30
C CYS A 195 -23.53 11.83 8.04
N ALA A 196 -23.92 11.37 6.86
CA ALA A 196 -23.58 10.06 6.35
C ALA A 196 -23.05 10.18 4.92
N ALA A 197 -22.19 9.23 4.57
CA ALA A 197 -21.73 9.01 3.21
C ALA A 197 -22.16 7.61 2.76
N VAL A 198 -22.58 7.49 1.51
CA VAL A 198 -22.95 6.22 0.86
C VAL A 198 -22.21 6.14 -0.47
N ALA A 199 -21.17 5.31 -0.54
CA ALA A 199 -20.45 5.01 -1.77
C ALA A 199 -21.07 3.78 -2.45
N VAL A 200 -21.63 4.00 -3.63
CA VAL A 200 -22.31 2.95 -4.41
C VAL A 200 -21.36 2.18 -5.31
N ASN A 201 -20.21 2.78 -5.64
CA ASN A 201 -19.08 2.15 -6.31
C ASN A 201 -17.82 2.99 -6.08
N GLU A 202 -16.70 2.56 -6.65
CA GLU A 202 -15.39 3.22 -6.55
C GLU A 202 -15.34 4.67 -7.11
N ASN A 203 -16.33 5.06 -7.93
CA ASN A 203 -16.37 6.34 -8.63
C ASN A 203 -17.52 7.25 -8.18
N GLU A 204 -18.44 6.79 -7.32
CA GLU A 204 -19.63 7.56 -6.96
C GLU A 204 -20.00 7.42 -5.48
N CYS A 205 -20.19 8.57 -4.84
CA CYS A 205 -20.57 8.69 -3.44
C CYS A 205 -21.63 9.77 -3.25
N PHE A 206 -22.65 9.45 -2.46
CA PHE A 206 -23.64 10.40 -1.96
C PHE A 206 -23.27 10.82 -0.54
N VAL A 207 -23.31 12.11 -0.26
CA VAL A 207 -23.10 12.65 1.09
C VAL A 207 -24.26 13.53 1.49
N PHE A 208 -24.71 13.44 2.73
CA PHE A 208 -25.84 14.23 3.20
C PHE A 208 -25.81 14.49 4.69
N MET A 209 -26.34 15.64 5.08
CA MET A 209 -26.59 15.95 6.49
C MET A 209 -27.76 15.11 6.99
N MET A 210 -27.64 14.60 8.22
CA MET A 210 -28.70 13.78 8.80
C MET A 210 -29.97 14.62 9.02
N PRO A 211 -31.11 14.30 8.36
CA PRO A 211 -32.31 15.10 8.48
C PRO A 211 -32.86 15.07 9.91
N LYS A 212 -33.33 16.22 10.40
CA LYS A 212 -34.01 16.30 11.71
C LYS A 212 -35.42 15.72 11.69
N ASN A 213 -36.03 15.64 10.50
CA ASN A 213 -37.40 15.16 10.32
C ASN A 213 -37.40 13.67 9.96
N LYS A 214 -38.16 12.86 10.71
CA LYS A 214 -38.32 11.42 10.46
C LYS A 214 -38.77 11.08 9.03
N LYS A 215 -39.68 11.85 8.44
CA LYS A 215 -40.14 11.60 7.06
C LYS A 215 -39.01 11.76 6.03
N ALA A 216 -38.14 12.75 6.24
CA ALA A 216 -37.00 12.99 5.35
C ALA A 216 -35.87 11.96 5.55
N LEU A 217 -35.84 11.30 6.71
CA LEU A 217 -34.88 10.23 7.04
C LEU A 217 -35.30 8.87 6.47
N GLN A 218 -36.60 8.66 6.21
CA GLN A 218 -37.14 7.37 5.78
C GLN A 218 -36.42 6.73 4.58
N PRO A 219 -36.05 7.46 3.50
CA PRO A 219 -35.32 6.85 2.38
C PRO A 219 -34.00 6.20 2.79
N PHE A 220 -33.31 6.77 3.79
CA PHE A 220 -32.06 6.21 4.28
C PHE A 220 -32.29 4.98 5.17
N ILE A 221 -33.32 5.00 6.02
CA ILE A 221 -33.73 3.83 6.81
C ILE A 221 -34.08 2.67 5.87
N ASP A 222 -34.88 2.93 4.84
CA ASP A 222 -35.29 1.93 3.85
C ASP A 222 -34.07 1.35 3.12
N PHE A 223 -33.11 2.20 2.75
CA PHE A 223 -31.85 1.78 2.16
C PHE A 223 -31.03 0.86 3.07
N LEU A 224 -30.85 1.24 4.35
CA LEU A 224 -30.12 0.41 5.33
C LEU A 224 -30.82 -0.93 5.56
N ALA A 225 -32.15 -0.92 5.66
CA ALA A 225 -32.97 -2.11 5.88
C ALA A 225 -33.10 -3.03 4.64
N ASN A 226 -32.75 -2.55 3.43
CA ASN A 226 -32.95 -3.31 2.20
C ASN A 226 -32.05 -4.57 2.14
N PRO A 227 -32.60 -5.80 2.22
CA PRO A 227 -31.79 -7.02 2.28
C PRO A 227 -31.10 -7.35 0.95
N MET A 228 -31.52 -6.74 -0.16
CA MET A 228 -30.95 -6.96 -1.49
C MET A 228 -29.66 -6.17 -1.72
N ILE A 229 -29.38 -5.18 -0.87
CA ILE A 229 -28.18 -4.36 -0.93
C ILE A 229 -27.28 -4.79 0.23
N GLY A 230 -26.14 -5.39 -0.08
CA GLY A 230 -25.11 -5.69 0.92
C GLY A 230 -24.48 -4.39 1.43
N LYS A 231 -24.16 -4.34 2.73
CA LYS A 231 -23.53 -3.18 3.36
C LYS A 231 -22.11 -3.52 3.79
N MET A 232 -21.18 -2.61 3.50
CA MET A 232 -19.83 -2.61 4.05
C MET A 232 -19.53 -1.26 4.70
N ALA A 233 -18.61 -1.26 5.65
CA ALA A 233 -18.22 -0.10 6.42
C ALA A 233 -16.77 -0.31 6.88
N HIS A 234 -16.01 0.76 7.05
CA HIS A 234 -14.62 0.65 7.48
C HIS A 234 -14.54 0.02 8.89
N ASN A 235 -15.50 0.33 9.76
CA ASN A 235 -15.62 -0.28 11.08
C ASN A 235 -17.03 -0.83 11.31
N MET A 236 -17.49 -1.81 10.52
CA MET A 236 -18.87 -2.31 10.56
C MET A 236 -19.54 -2.40 11.94
N LYS A 237 -18.82 -2.82 12.98
CA LYS A 237 -19.33 -2.85 14.37
C LYS A 237 -19.80 -1.48 14.88
N PHE A 238 -19.05 -0.41 14.61
CA PHE A 238 -19.41 0.96 14.99
C PHE A 238 -20.65 1.43 14.23
N GLU A 239 -20.64 1.34 12.90
CA GLU A 239 -21.72 1.79 12.03
C GLU A 239 -23.01 1.00 12.29
N GLU A 240 -22.93 -0.30 12.55
CA GLU A 240 -24.06 -1.13 12.99
C GLU A 240 -24.63 -0.61 14.31
N THR A 241 -23.79 -0.38 15.33
CA THR A 241 -24.24 0.13 16.64
C THR A 241 -24.99 1.46 16.53
N TRP A 242 -24.62 2.29 15.56
CA TRP A 242 -25.28 3.57 15.27
C TRP A 242 -26.54 3.46 14.41
N SER A 243 -26.78 2.32 13.79
CA SER A 243 -27.92 2.07 12.90
C SER A 243 -29.10 1.35 13.57
N VAL A 244 -28.94 0.92 14.83
CA VAL A 244 -29.97 0.22 15.64
C VAL A 244 -30.91 1.20 16.35
#